data_AF-A0A8T4S8H7-F1
#
_entry.id   AF-A0A8T4S8H7-F1
#
_cell.length_a   1.000
_cell.length_b   1.000
_cell.length_c   1.000
_cell.angle_alpha   90.00
_cell.angle_beta   90.00
_cell.angle_gamma   90.00
#
_symmetry.space_group_name_H-M   'P 1'
#
loop_
_entity.id
_entity.type
_entity.pdbx_description
1 polymer ?
#
loop_
_entity_poly.entity_id
_entity_poly.type
_entity_poly.pdbx_seq_one_letter_code
_entity_poly.pdbx_strand_id
1 'polypeptide(L)'
;MDYGFFNWMDKVRRYAPFSKKELMWLGVSVLALTVIVGFDDGSEQFNLANYLANMLMSLVVVAIAVLIHESAHRIAGPNLGYRIEFRPFFFGILGGLILAFMSYGKVIFLAYGSFFLDMKEKHRLGYFRHYLGYFDNGKVAVAGPLANLAAAMVFKYFVFLPEAFISKFVLINVLFSITNMLPIPPLDGAHVMYSSRHLYPFAMAAIIGAAVLLLFPSITWWMAVLGAFVIAVAYSFIYFRVIERIFGNW
;
A
#
# COMPACT_ATOMS: atom_id res chain seq x y z
N MET A 1 30.86 1.42 17.86
CA MET A 1 31.14 0.25 17.01
C MET A 1 29.87 -0.14 16.33
N ASP A 2 29.89 -0.10 15.00
CA ASP A 2 28.79 -0.37 14.11
C ASP A 2 28.16 -1.73 14.37
N TYR A 3 26.88 -1.69 14.72
CA TYR A 3 25.96 -2.71 14.28
C TYR A 3 24.62 -2.05 13.97
N GLY A 4 24.58 -1.05 13.09
CA GLY A 4 23.33 -0.41 12.65
C GLY A 4 22.31 -1.44 12.17
N PHE A 5 22.77 -2.46 11.43
CA PHE A 5 21.96 -3.58 10.98
C PHE A 5 21.45 -4.47 12.12
N PHE A 6 22.31 -4.91 13.06
CA PHE A 6 21.85 -5.75 14.17
C PHE A 6 20.97 -4.98 15.16
N ASN A 7 21.23 -3.70 15.37
CA ASN A 7 20.38 -2.81 16.16
C ASN A 7 19.00 -2.65 15.52
N TRP A 8 18.94 -2.42 14.20
CA TRP A 8 17.67 -2.42 13.47
C TRP A 8 16.93 -3.74 13.59
N MET A 9 17.61 -4.87 13.34
CA MET A 9 16.99 -6.18 13.37
C MET A 9 16.48 -6.52 14.78
N ASP A 10 17.20 -6.12 15.82
CA ASP A 10 16.76 -6.23 17.20
C ASP A 10 15.53 -5.35 17.50
N LYS A 11 15.51 -4.09 17.03
CA LYS A 11 14.33 -3.22 17.14
C LYS A 11 13.11 -3.81 16.42
N VAL A 12 13.28 -4.29 15.19
CA VAL A 12 12.22 -4.96 14.42
C VAL A 12 11.73 -6.19 15.19
N ARG A 13 12.63 -7.03 15.68
CA ARG A 13 12.25 -8.22 16.46
C ARG A 13 11.44 -7.89 17.71
N ARG A 14 11.73 -6.78 18.39
CA ARG A 14 11.01 -6.36 19.60
C ARG A 14 9.68 -5.67 19.32
N TYR A 15 9.59 -4.86 18.25
CA TYR A 15 8.46 -3.93 18.06
C TYR A 15 7.59 -4.21 16.84
N ALA A 16 8.06 -5.01 15.87
CA ALA A 16 7.29 -5.39 14.70
C ALA A 16 6.25 -6.52 14.91
N PRO A 17 6.32 -7.41 15.92
CA PRO A 17 5.29 -8.45 16.08
C PRO A 17 3.87 -7.88 16.24
N PHE A 18 2.90 -8.51 15.56
CA PHE A 18 1.49 -8.15 15.63
C PHE A 18 0.88 -8.53 16.99
N SER A 19 0.05 -7.64 17.54
CA SER A 19 -0.80 -7.96 18.68
C SER A 19 -1.95 -8.88 18.25
N LYS A 20 -2.47 -9.71 19.18
CA LYS A 20 -3.61 -10.60 18.91
C LYS A 20 -4.83 -9.84 18.37
N LYS A 21 -5.09 -8.64 18.91
CA LYS A 21 -6.20 -7.78 18.45
C LYS A 21 -5.98 -7.29 17.02
N GLU A 22 -4.74 -6.97 16.65
CA GLU A 22 -4.40 -6.51 15.30
C GLU A 22 -4.53 -7.65 14.29
N LEU A 23 -4.04 -8.85 14.64
CA LEU A 23 -4.16 -10.03 13.79
C LEU A 23 -5.64 -10.37 13.51
N MET A 24 -6.51 -10.22 14.52
CA MET A 24 -7.95 -10.39 14.35
C MET A 24 -8.52 -9.38 13.35
N TRP A 25 -8.20 -8.08 13.50
CA TRP A 25 -8.68 -7.05 12.58
C TRP A 25 -8.11 -7.21 11.17
N LEU A 26 -6.84 -7.61 11.04
CA LEU A 26 -6.24 -7.94 9.75
C LEU A 26 -6.96 -9.11 9.09
N GLY A 27 -7.29 -10.16 9.84
CA GLY A 27 -8.09 -11.28 9.34
C GLY A 27 -9.44 -10.83 8.82
N VAL A 28 -10.15 -9.97 9.57
CA VAL A 28 -11.44 -9.39 9.14
C VAL A 28 -11.29 -8.56 7.87
N SER A 29 -10.28 -7.70 7.80
CA SER A 29 -9.98 -6.89 6.60
C SER A 29 -9.67 -7.77 5.39
N VAL A 30 -8.83 -8.80 5.55
CA VAL A 30 -8.49 -9.74 4.46
C VAL A 30 -9.73 -10.46 3.95
N LEU A 31 -10.62 -10.93 4.83
CA LEU A 31 -11.85 -11.58 4.42
C LEU A 31 -12.78 -10.62 3.65
N ALA A 32 -12.95 -9.39 4.13
CA ALA A 32 -13.78 -8.41 3.44
C ALA A 32 -13.21 -8.03 2.06
N LEU A 33 -11.90 -7.81 1.97
CA LEU A 33 -11.21 -7.53 0.71
C LEU A 33 -11.24 -8.72 -0.25
N THR A 34 -11.21 -9.94 0.27
CA THR A 34 -11.36 -11.16 -0.54
C THR A 34 -12.72 -11.18 -1.22
N VAL A 35 -13.79 -10.80 -0.53
CA VAL A 35 -15.13 -10.69 -1.14
C VAL A 35 -15.14 -9.62 -2.22
N ILE A 36 -14.53 -8.45 -1.98
CA ILE A 36 -14.45 -7.36 -2.96
C ILE A 36 -13.76 -7.83 -4.25
N VAL A 37 -12.62 -8.51 -4.14
CA VAL A 37 -11.81 -8.90 -5.30
C VAL A 37 -12.27 -10.21 -5.94
N GLY A 38 -12.80 -11.13 -5.14
CA GLY A 38 -13.30 -12.42 -5.61
C GLY A 38 -14.70 -12.37 -6.23
N PHE A 39 -15.38 -11.21 -6.16
CA PHE A 39 -16.76 -11.06 -6.63
C PHE A 39 -16.90 -11.28 -8.14
N ASP A 40 -15.94 -10.79 -8.93
CA ASP A 40 -15.87 -11.02 -10.37
C ASP A 40 -14.93 -12.20 -10.65
N ASP A 41 -15.46 -13.26 -11.25
CA ASP A 41 -14.71 -14.42 -11.71
C ASP A 41 -14.30 -14.32 -13.19
N GLY A 42 -14.71 -13.25 -13.88
CA GLY A 42 -14.42 -13.01 -15.28
C GLY A 42 -15.13 -13.96 -16.25
N SER A 43 -16.08 -14.77 -15.75
CA SER A 43 -16.83 -15.72 -16.56
C SER A 43 -18.17 -15.16 -17.01
N GLU A 44 -18.56 -15.42 -18.26
CA GLU A 44 -19.85 -14.97 -18.81
C GLU A 44 -21.04 -15.75 -18.24
N GLN A 45 -20.79 -16.96 -17.72
CA GLN A 45 -21.81 -17.84 -17.16
C GLN A 45 -21.40 -18.26 -15.76
N PHE A 46 -22.34 -18.13 -14.82
CA PHE A 46 -22.11 -18.50 -13.43
C PHE A 46 -21.83 -20.00 -13.29
N ASN A 47 -20.61 -20.33 -12.87
CA ASN A 47 -20.24 -21.68 -12.47
C ASN A 47 -19.70 -21.66 -11.04
N LEU A 48 -20.41 -22.34 -10.14
CA LEU A 48 -20.10 -22.37 -8.71
C LEU A 48 -18.66 -22.83 -8.42
N ALA A 49 -18.14 -23.80 -9.19
CA ALA A 49 -16.79 -24.33 -8.98
C ALA A 49 -15.71 -23.29 -9.33
N ASN A 50 -15.89 -22.58 -10.45
CA ASN A 50 -14.97 -21.52 -10.88
C ASN A 50 -15.02 -20.33 -9.93
N TYR A 51 -16.21 -19.93 -9.50
CA TYR A 51 -16.40 -18.87 -8.53
C TYR A 51 -15.70 -19.19 -7.20
N LEU A 52 -15.85 -20.41 -6.68
CA LEU A 52 -15.19 -20.81 -5.44
C LEU A 52 -13.66 -20.88 -5.59
N ALA A 53 -13.16 -21.39 -6.71
CA ALA A 53 -11.73 -21.39 -7.01
C ALA A 53 -11.16 -19.97 -7.10
N ASN A 54 -11.90 -19.05 -7.74
CA ASN A 54 -11.56 -17.63 -7.85
C ASN A 54 -11.50 -16.97 -6.46
N MET A 55 -12.49 -17.24 -5.61
CA MET A 55 -12.56 -16.73 -4.24
C MET A 55 -11.38 -17.23 -3.39
N LEU A 56 -11.05 -18.52 -3.46
CA LEU A 56 -9.89 -19.09 -2.76
C LEU A 56 -8.56 -18.50 -3.26
N MET A 57 -8.43 -18.30 -4.58
CA MET A 57 -7.26 -17.65 -5.16
C MET A 57 -7.15 -16.20 -4.68
N SER A 58 -8.25 -15.44 -4.72
CA SER A 58 -8.31 -14.07 -4.20
C SER A 58 -7.96 -14.01 -2.71
N LEU A 59 -8.41 -14.97 -1.91
CA LEU A 59 -8.09 -15.03 -0.47
C LEU A 59 -6.59 -15.11 -0.24
N VAL A 60 -5.91 -16.03 -0.94
CA VAL A 60 -4.46 -16.22 -0.80
C VAL A 60 -3.72 -14.97 -1.26
N VAL A 61 -4.09 -14.42 -2.41
CA VAL A 61 -3.42 -13.24 -2.98
C VAL A 61 -3.61 -12.01 -2.08
N VAL A 62 -4.84 -11.73 -1.65
CA VAL A 62 -5.15 -10.59 -0.78
C VAL A 62 -4.46 -10.74 0.57
N ALA A 63 -4.47 -11.94 1.16
CA ALA A 63 -3.77 -12.20 2.42
C ALA A 63 -2.28 -11.88 2.30
N ILE A 64 -1.61 -12.37 1.25
CA ILE A 64 -0.18 -12.09 1.04
C ILE A 64 0.06 -10.60 0.80
N ALA A 65 -0.73 -9.95 -0.04
CA ALA A 65 -0.58 -8.52 -0.34
C ALA A 65 -0.75 -7.63 0.91
N VAL A 66 -1.79 -7.89 1.72
CA VAL A 66 -2.01 -7.15 2.98
C VAL A 66 -0.87 -7.42 3.97
N LEU A 67 -0.40 -8.67 4.08
CA LEU A 67 0.71 -8.99 4.97
C LEU A 67 2.01 -8.29 4.56
N ILE A 68 2.33 -8.23 3.26
CA ILE A 68 3.49 -7.51 2.74
C ILE A 68 3.38 -6.01 3.08
N HIS A 69 2.22 -5.41 2.80
CA HIS A 69 1.96 -4.00 3.06
C HIS A 69 2.15 -3.63 4.55
N GLU A 70 1.49 -4.36 5.45
CA GLU A 70 1.54 -4.08 6.89
C GLU A 70 2.90 -4.40 7.50
N SER A 71 3.57 -5.44 6.99
CA SER A 71 4.94 -5.76 7.42
C SER A 71 5.90 -4.64 7.03
N ALA A 72 5.74 -4.04 5.85
CA ALA A 72 6.61 -2.96 5.39
C ALA A 72 6.50 -1.72 6.28
N HIS A 73 5.29 -1.33 6.67
CA HIS A 73 5.07 -0.28 7.68
C HIS A 73 5.87 -0.63 8.95
N ARG A 74 5.64 -1.81 9.53
CA ARG A 74 6.25 -2.28 10.79
C ARG A 74 7.76 -2.43 10.76
N ILE A 75 8.34 -2.67 9.59
CA ILE A 75 9.78 -2.74 9.41
C ILE A 75 10.39 -1.32 9.33
N ALA A 76 9.66 -0.36 8.74
CA ALA A 76 10.10 1.03 8.61
C ALA A 76 10.03 1.82 9.92
N GLY A 77 8.98 1.63 10.72
CA GLY A 77 8.73 2.40 11.95
C GLY A 77 9.83 2.35 13.02
N PRO A 78 10.34 1.17 13.42
CA PRO A 78 11.28 1.05 14.54
C PRO A 78 12.62 1.76 14.31
N ASN A 79 13.07 1.89 13.06
CA ASN A 79 14.25 2.68 12.72
C ASN A 79 14.09 4.17 13.03
N LEU A 80 12.86 4.66 12.90
CA LEU A 80 12.49 6.03 13.16
C LEU A 80 12.08 6.25 14.64
N GLY A 81 12.14 5.19 15.47
CA GLY A 81 11.80 5.26 16.90
C GLY A 81 10.29 5.18 17.19
N TYR A 82 9.49 4.70 16.24
CA TYR A 82 8.05 4.52 16.39
C TYR A 82 7.67 3.04 16.39
N ARG A 83 6.67 2.69 17.20
CA ARG A 83 5.92 1.46 17.08
C ARG A 83 4.68 1.73 16.24
N ILE A 84 4.30 0.75 15.44
CA ILE A 84 3.19 0.89 14.51
C ILE A 84 2.05 0.00 14.97
N GLU A 85 0.86 0.59 15.04
CA GLU A 85 -0.37 -0.12 15.37
C GLU A 85 -1.33 -0.08 14.19
N PHE A 86 -1.85 -1.25 13.79
CA PHE A 86 -2.82 -1.36 12.71
C PHE A 86 -4.22 -1.01 13.22
N ARG A 87 -4.94 -0.16 12.49
CA ARG A 87 -6.35 0.13 12.74
C ARG A 87 -7.19 -0.06 11.48
N PRO A 88 -8.29 -0.85 11.54
CA PRO A 88 -9.16 -1.04 10.40
C PRO A 88 -9.91 0.26 10.07
N PHE A 89 -10.07 0.52 8.78
CA PHE A 89 -10.86 1.64 8.27
C PHE A 89 -12.20 1.12 7.75
N PHE A 90 -13.18 1.04 8.65
CA PHE A 90 -14.48 0.43 8.35
C PHE A 90 -15.22 1.11 7.19
N PHE A 91 -15.17 2.43 7.09
CA PHE A 91 -15.82 3.15 5.98
C PHE A 91 -15.18 2.85 4.62
N GLY A 92 -13.86 2.64 4.58
CA GLY A 92 -13.17 2.23 3.36
C GLY A 92 -13.58 0.82 2.93
N ILE A 93 -13.64 -0.12 3.89
CA ILE A 93 -14.07 -1.50 3.62
C ILE A 93 -15.52 -1.53 3.12
N LEU A 94 -16.41 -0.80 3.82
CA LEU A 94 -17.81 -0.72 3.47
C LEU A 94 -18.00 -0.04 2.10
N GLY A 95 -17.29 1.05 1.83
CA GLY A 95 -17.31 1.72 0.53
C GLY A 95 -16.81 0.81 -0.59
N GLY A 96 -15.73 0.05 -0.36
CA GLY A 96 -15.23 -0.94 -1.31
C GLY A 96 -16.23 -2.07 -1.60
N LEU A 97 -16.91 -2.57 -0.56
CA LEU A 97 -17.99 -3.56 -0.73
C LEU A 97 -19.15 -3.01 -1.55
N ILE A 98 -19.65 -1.81 -1.20
CA ILE A 98 -20.74 -1.16 -1.93
C ILE A 98 -20.37 -0.97 -3.41
N LEU A 99 -19.16 -0.46 -3.68
CA LEU A 99 -18.67 -0.27 -5.05
C LEU A 99 -18.54 -1.59 -5.80
N ALA A 100 -18.06 -2.64 -5.16
CA ALA A 100 -17.99 -3.98 -5.77
C ALA A 100 -19.39 -4.48 -6.14
N PHE A 101 -20.36 -4.41 -5.23
CA PHE A 101 -21.73 -4.84 -5.52
C PHE A 101 -22.41 -4.00 -6.60
N MET A 102 -22.23 -2.67 -6.58
CA MET A 102 -22.84 -1.76 -7.56
C MET A 102 -22.22 -1.89 -8.95
N SER A 103 -20.93 -2.22 -9.03
CA SER A 103 -20.20 -2.36 -10.30
C SER A 103 -20.13 -3.80 -10.83
N TYR A 104 -20.82 -4.74 -10.16
CA TYR A 104 -20.68 -6.17 -10.42
C TYR A 104 -19.22 -6.65 -10.38
N GLY A 105 -18.40 -6.08 -9.48
CA GLY A 105 -17.00 -6.43 -9.26
C GLY A 105 -15.99 -5.76 -10.21
N LYS A 106 -16.44 -4.92 -11.14
CA LYS A 106 -15.55 -4.24 -12.11
C LYS A 106 -14.71 -3.12 -11.50
N VAL A 107 -15.25 -2.43 -10.49
CA VAL A 107 -14.56 -1.34 -9.80
C VAL A 107 -14.09 -1.85 -8.45
N ILE A 108 -12.77 -2.04 -8.33
CA ILE A 108 -12.13 -2.56 -7.14
C ILE A 108 -11.52 -1.40 -6.35
N PHE A 109 -12.10 -1.11 -5.19
CA PHE A 109 -11.57 -0.10 -4.26
C PHE A 109 -11.06 -0.76 -2.98
N LEU A 110 -9.74 -0.79 -2.82
CA LEU A 110 -9.04 -1.51 -1.74
C LEU A 110 -8.56 -0.55 -0.66
N ALA A 111 -9.50 0.01 0.11
CA ALA A 111 -9.22 0.82 1.29
C ALA A 111 -9.64 0.03 2.54
N TYR A 112 -8.68 -0.55 3.27
CA TYR A 112 -9.01 -1.46 4.38
C TYR A 112 -8.58 -0.99 5.76
N GLY A 113 -7.54 -0.16 5.83
CA GLY A 113 -6.91 0.16 7.09
C GLY A 113 -6.04 1.38 7.01
N SER A 114 -5.55 1.75 8.19
CA SER A 114 -4.56 2.78 8.41
C SER A 114 -3.66 2.33 9.55
N PHE A 115 -2.55 3.02 9.72
CA PHE A 115 -1.61 2.76 10.78
C PHE A 115 -1.51 3.95 11.72
N PHE A 116 -1.23 3.68 12.99
CA PHE A 116 -0.99 4.70 14.00
C PHE A 116 0.44 4.57 14.51
N LEU A 117 1.13 5.70 14.60
CA LEU A 117 2.46 5.79 15.17
C LEU A 117 2.38 6.02 16.68
N ASP A 118 2.89 5.06 17.43
CA ASP A 118 3.12 5.18 18.87
C ASP A 118 4.60 5.47 19.13
N MET A 119 4.90 6.63 19.71
CA MET A 119 6.28 7.07 19.93
C MET A 119 6.93 6.28 21.07
N LYS A 120 8.12 5.73 20.83
CA LYS A 120 8.93 5.12 21.90
C LYS A 120 9.98 6.10 22.39
N GLU A 121 9.69 6.75 23.51
CA GLU A 121 10.55 7.75 24.17
C GLU A 121 12.00 7.29 24.32
N LYS A 122 12.22 6.02 24.72
CA LYS A 122 13.56 5.42 24.89
C LYS A 122 14.41 5.47 23.61
N HIS A 123 13.81 5.33 22.43
CA HIS A 123 14.53 5.32 21.15
C HIS A 123 14.76 6.72 20.59
N ARG A 124 14.22 7.75 21.24
CA ARG A 124 14.28 9.15 20.79
C ARG A 124 14.93 10.08 21.80
N LEU A 125 15.64 9.53 22.78
CA LEU A 125 16.48 10.33 23.69
C LEU A 125 17.56 11.07 22.88
N GLY A 126 17.65 12.40 23.06
CA GLY A 126 18.58 13.26 22.35
C GLY A 126 18.09 13.80 20.99
N TYR A 127 16.87 13.46 20.55
CA TYR A 127 16.27 14.08 19.37
C TYR A 127 15.72 15.48 19.70
N PHE A 128 15.89 16.42 18.77
CA PHE A 128 15.48 17.82 18.93
C PHE A 128 13.96 18.02 19.14
N ARG A 129 13.11 17.03 18.78
CA ARG A 129 11.64 17.10 18.92
C ARG A 129 11.07 15.86 19.59
N HIS A 130 10.27 16.08 20.64
CA HIS A 130 9.51 15.08 21.39
C HIS A 130 8.13 14.75 20.79
N TYR A 131 7.73 15.40 19.69
CA TYR A 131 6.45 15.16 19.03
C TYR A 131 6.59 14.21 17.84
N LEU A 132 5.46 13.63 17.42
CA LEU A 132 5.32 12.87 16.18
C LEU A 132 5.80 13.73 15.00
N GLY A 133 6.84 13.27 14.31
CA GLY A 133 7.37 13.96 13.14
C GLY A 133 6.47 13.66 11.94
N TYR A 134 5.79 14.69 11.40
CA TYR A 134 5.00 14.53 10.18
C TYR A 134 5.83 13.94 9.03
N PHE A 135 7.11 14.32 8.92
CA PHE A 135 8.00 13.78 7.90
C PHE A 135 8.30 12.28 8.08
N ASP A 136 8.46 11.82 9.32
CA ASP A 136 8.66 10.40 9.60
C ASP A 136 7.39 9.61 9.33
N ASN A 137 6.22 10.20 9.63
CA ASN A 137 4.93 9.61 9.29
C ASN A 137 4.76 9.42 7.79
N GLY A 138 5.16 10.40 6.97
CA GLY A 138 5.17 10.25 5.51
C GLY A 138 6.12 9.14 5.03
N LYS A 139 7.31 8.99 5.64
CA LYS A 139 8.26 7.91 5.28
C LYS A 139 7.67 6.53 5.55
N VAL A 140 7.04 6.35 6.72
CA VAL A 140 6.36 5.09 7.04
C VAL A 140 5.20 4.88 6.08
N ALA A 141 4.36 5.90 5.85
CA ALA A 141 3.21 5.81 4.94
C ALA A 141 3.59 5.36 3.52
N VAL A 142 4.70 5.86 2.96
CA VAL A 142 5.17 5.45 1.63
C VAL A 142 5.65 3.98 1.60
N ALA A 143 6.10 3.42 2.74
CA ALA A 143 6.69 2.09 2.80
C ALA A 143 5.71 0.98 2.40
N GLY A 144 4.44 1.06 2.83
CA GLY A 144 3.40 0.09 2.48
C GLY A 144 3.14 0.01 0.96
N PRO A 145 2.77 1.13 0.30
CA PRO A 145 2.54 1.15 -1.15
C PRO A 145 3.79 0.80 -1.96
N LEU A 146 4.98 1.21 -1.52
CA LEU A 146 6.23 0.77 -2.17
C LEU A 146 6.47 -0.73 -2.05
N ALA A 147 6.14 -1.35 -0.91
CA ALA A 147 6.32 -2.79 -0.73
C ALA A 147 5.40 -3.61 -1.63
N ASN A 148 4.14 -3.17 -1.80
CA ASN A 148 3.23 -3.82 -2.75
C ASN A 148 3.70 -3.64 -4.19
N LEU A 149 4.15 -2.45 -4.56
CA LEU A 149 4.72 -2.22 -5.88
C LEU A 149 5.97 -3.09 -6.13
N ALA A 150 6.86 -3.21 -5.15
CA ALA A 150 8.03 -4.07 -5.22
C ALA A 150 7.63 -5.56 -5.32
N ALA A 151 6.63 -5.99 -4.56
CA ALA A 151 6.08 -7.35 -4.66
C ALA A 151 5.52 -7.62 -6.06
N ALA A 152 4.77 -6.69 -6.65
CA ALA A 152 4.29 -6.81 -8.02
C ALA A 152 5.44 -6.93 -9.04
N MET A 153 6.49 -6.13 -8.88
CA MET A 153 7.69 -6.20 -9.74
C MET A 153 8.38 -7.56 -9.65
N VAL A 154 8.56 -8.10 -8.45
CA VAL A 154 9.23 -9.40 -8.24
C VAL A 154 8.38 -10.55 -8.77
N PHE A 155 7.08 -10.56 -8.44
CA PHE A 155 6.19 -11.67 -8.81
C PHE A 155 5.93 -11.80 -10.31
N LYS A 156 6.07 -10.71 -11.07
CA LYS A 156 5.99 -10.74 -12.54
C LYS A 156 7.01 -11.69 -13.18
N TYR A 157 8.13 -12.01 -12.52
CA TYR A 157 9.18 -12.90 -13.05
C TYR A 157 9.09 -14.35 -12.57
N PHE A 158 8.12 -14.71 -11.72
CA PHE A 158 7.96 -16.07 -11.25
C PHE A 158 7.23 -16.94 -12.27
N VAL A 159 7.94 -17.35 -13.33
CA VAL A 159 7.41 -18.17 -14.44
C VAL A 159 6.91 -19.56 -13.98
N PHE A 160 7.27 -20.00 -12.77
CA PHE A 160 6.84 -21.30 -12.24
C PHE A 160 5.42 -21.31 -11.67
N LEU A 161 4.81 -20.15 -11.43
CA LEU A 161 3.44 -20.05 -10.92
C LEU A 161 2.42 -19.99 -12.06
N PRO A 162 1.16 -20.41 -11.82
CA PRO A 162 0.10 -20.24 -12.81
C PRO A 162 -0.06 -18.78 -13.23
N GLU A 163 -0.17 -18.52 -14.54
CA GLU A 163 -0.28 -17.16 -15.08
C GLU A 163 -1.47 -16.39 -14.49
N ALA A 164 -2.61 -17.05 -14.31
CA ALA A 164 -3.79 -16.48 -13.68
C ALA A 164 -3.54 -16.02 -12.23
N PHE A 165 -2.68 -16.73 -11.49
CA PHE A 165 -2.31 -16.33 -10.13
C PHE A 165 -1.38 -15.10 -10.16
N ILE A 166 -0.38 -15.11 -11.05
CA ILE A 166 0.58 -14.00 -11.19
C ILE A 166 -0.12 -12.72 -11.61
N SER A 167 -0.97 -12.78 -12.64
CA SER A 167 -1.69 -11.61 -13.16
C SER A 167 -2.61 -11.01 -12.11
N LYS A 168 -3.35 -11.85 -11.37
CA LYS A 168 -4.17 -11.43 -10.24
C LYS A 168 -3.33 -10.86 -9.09
N PHE A 169 -2.19 -11.46 -8.76
CA PHE A 169 -1.27 -10.95 -7.73
C PHE A 169 -0.71 -9.58 -8.08
N VAL A 170 -0.24 -9.40 -9.31
CA VAL A 170 0.26 -8.11 -9.82
C VAL A 170 -0.85 -7.07 -9.79
N LEU A 171 -2.04 -7.40 -10.31
CA LEU A 171 -3.19 -6.50 -10.33
C LEU A 171 -3.57 -6.03 -8.92
N ILE A 172 -3.70 -6.95 -7.96
CA ILE A 172 -4.11 -6.62 -6.59
C ILE A 172 -3.06 -5.74 -5.90
N ASN A 173 -1.77 -6.06 -6.02
CA ASN A 173 -0.70 -5.27 -5.42
C ASN A 173 -0.58 -3.87 -6.05
N VAL A 174 -0.75 -3.77 -7.37
CA VAL A 174 -0.83 -2.49 -8.10
C VAL A 174 -2.01 -1.67 -7.61
N LEU A 175 -3.19 -2.27 -7.52
CA LEU A 175 -4.40 -1.60 -7.02
C LEU A 175 -4.23 -1.12 -5.58
N PHE A 176 -3.67 -1.94 -4.68
CA PHE A 176 -3.36 -1.51 -3.32
C PHE A 176 -2.40 -0.32 -3.29
N SER A 177 -1.39 -0.31 -4.18
CA SER A 177 -0.41 0.79 -4.24
C SER A 177 -1.08 2.09 -4.69
N ILE A 178 -1.99 2.00 -5.67
CA ILE A 178 -2.76 3.14 -6.19
C ILE A 178 -3.76 3.64 -5.14
N THR A 179 -4.58 2.75 -4.57
CA THR A 179 -5.65 3.14 -3.65
C THR A 179 -5.08 3.77 -2.39
N ASN A 180 -4.02 3.20 -1.81
CA ASN A 180 -3.40 3.76 -0.61
C ASN A 180 -2.67 5.09 -0.86
N MET A 181 -2.22 5.39 -2.09
CA MET A 181 -1.63 6.70 -2.41
C MET A 181 -2.65 7.81 -2.65
N LEU A 182 -3.96 7.53 -2.59
CA LEU A 182 -4.99 8.56 -2.71
C LEU A 182 -4.96 9.51 -1.49
N PRO A 183 -5.23 10.81 -1.68
CA PRO A 183 -5.20 11.81 -0.60
C PRO A 183 -6.49 11.80 0.22
N ILE A 184 -6.95 10.62 0.66
CA ILE A 184 -8.19 10.44 1.43
C ILE A 184 -7.81 9.98 2.84
N PRO A 185 -8.02 10.78 3.90
CA PRO A 185 -7.82 10.31 5.26
C PRO A 185 -8.73 9.11 5.55
N PRO A 186 -8.24 7.99 6.14
CA PRO A 186 -6.97 7.79 6.82
C PRO A 186 -5.89 7.01 6.00
N LEU A 187 -5.96 7.01 4.67
CA LEU A 187 -5.02 6.27 3.81
C LEU A 187 -3.61 6.86 3.84
N ASP A 188 -2.63 6.05 3.42
CA ASP A 188 -1.21 6.40 3.42
C ASP A 188 -0.91 7.70 2.66
N GLY A 189 -1.54 7.92 1.51
CA GLY A 189 -1.35 9.08 0.66
C GLY A 189 -1.68 10.39 1.37
N ALA A 190 -2.69 10.39 2.25
CA ALA A 190 -2.99 11.53 3.09
C ALA A 190 -1.83 11.83 4.06
N HIS A 191 -1.25 10.82 4.69
CA HIS A 191 -0.08 11.00 5.58
C HIS A 191 1.15 11.53 4.82
N VAL A 192 1.37 11.11 3.57
CA VAL A 192 2.44 11.64 2.72
C VAL A 192 2.18 13.09 2.33
N MET A 193 0.95 13.44 1.98
CA MET A 193 0.54 14.81 1.68
C MET A 193 0.73 15.75 2.89
N TYR A 194 0.31 15.32 4.08
CA TYR A 194 0.52 16.09 5.32
C TYR A 194 2.00 16.16 5.74
N SER A 195 2.79 15.15 5.41
CA SER A 195 4.24 15.14 5.62
C SER A 195 4.94 16.23 4.80
N SER A 196 4.66 16.26 3.50
CA SER A 196 5.19 17.29 2.61
C SER A 196 4.29 17.44 1.39
N ARG A 197 3.64 18.60 1.31
CA ARG A 197 2.83 19.01 0.15
C ARG A 197 3.62 18.94 -1.16
N HIS A 198 4.92 19.19 -1.13
CA HIS A 198 5.76 19.20 -2.32
C HIS A 198 6.23 17.80 -2.75
N LEU A 199 6.48 16.90 -1.80
CA LEU A 199 6.95 15.55 -2.13
C LEU A 199 5.81 14.61 -2.53
N TYR A 200 4.60 14.88 -2.03
CA TYR A 200 3.41 14.09 -2.35
C TYR A 200 3.12 13.92 -3.85
N PRO A 201 3.01 14.98 -4.68
CA PRO A 201 2.70 14.82 -6.10
C PRO A 201 3.76 13.99 -6.82
N PHE A 202 5.03 14.13 -6.43
CA PHE A 202 6.12 13.30 -6.97
C PHE A 202 5.96 11.83 -6.58
N ALA A 203 5.78 11.54 -5.28
CA ALA A 203 5.64 10.18 -4.78
C ALA A 203 4.40 9.48 -5.34
N MET A 204 3.26 10.17 -5.35
CA MET A 204 2.01 9.67 -5.92
C MET A 204 2.18 9.34 -7.40
N ALA A 205 2.71 10.26 -8.21
CA ALA A 205 2.90 10.04 -9.64
C ALA A 205 3.93 8.95 -9.95
N ALA A 206 5.00 8.85 -9.17
CA ALA A 206 5.98 7.77 -9.30
C ALA A 206 5.35 6.40 -9.01
N ILE A 207 4.63 6.27 -7.89
CA ILE A 207 4.03 4.98 -7.49
C ILE A 207 2.91 4.60 -8.46
N ILE A 208 1.99 5.50 -8.77
CA ILE A 208 0.87 5.22 -9.69
C ILE A 208 1.40 4.97 -11.10
N GLY A 209 2.35 5.79 -11.57
CA GLY A 209 2.97 5.61 -12.89
C GLY A 209 3.65 4.25 -13.01
N ALA A 210 4.43 3.84 -12.01
CA ALA A 210 5.05 2.51 -12.00
C ALA A 210 3.99 1.40 -11.95
N ALA A 211 2.96 1.57 -11.12
CA ALA A 211 1.92 0.57 -10.95
C ALA A 211 1.13 0.34 -12.25
N VAL A 212 0.76 1.42 -12.95
CA VAL A 212 0.10 1.35 -14.26
C VAL A 212 1.02 0.75 -15.33
N LEU A 213 2.29 1.16 -15.37
CA LEU A 213 3.26 0.62 -16.34
C LEU A 213 3.48 -0.89 -16.14
N LEU A 214 3.41 -1.40 -14.91
CA LEU A 214 3.57 -2.83 -14.64
C LEU A 214 2.44 -3.70 -15.18
N LEU A 215 1.24 -3.13 -15.37
CA LEU A 215 0.09 -3.85 -15.94
C LEU A 215 0.30 -4.22 -17.41
N PHE A 216 1.18 -3.53 -18.13
CA PHE A 216 1.52 -3.86 -19.51
C PHE A 216 2.50 -5.04 -19.55
N PRO A 217 2.16 -6.16 -20.23
CA PRO A 217 3.04 -7.34 -20.26
C PRO A 217 4.41 -7.08 -20.88
N SER A 218 4.49 -6.19 -21.87
CA SER A 218 5.72 -5.82 -22.58
C SER A 218 6.72 -5.02 -21.75
N ILE A 219 6.27 -4.39 -20.65
CA ILE A 219 7.09 -3.48 -19.86
C ILE A 219 7.81 -4.26 -18.75
N THR A 220 9.14 -4.20 -18.78
CA THR A 220 10.01 -4.76 -17.72
C THR A 220 10.03 -3.86 -16.48
N TRP A 221 10.50 -4.39 -15.34
CA TRP A 221 10.47 -3.65 -14.06
C TRP A 221 11.31 -2.37 -14.11
N TRP A 222 12.48 -2.41 -14.77
CA TRP A 222 13.38 -1.26 -14.87
C TRP A 222 12.80 -0.19 -15.79
N MET A 223 12.14 -0.59 -16.90
CA MET A 223 11.42 0.35 -17.77
C MET A 223 10.27 1.01 -17.01
N ALA A 224 9.54 0.25 -16.19
CA ALA A 224 8.47 0.80 -15.36
C ALA A 224 9.01 1.84 -14.37
N VAL A 225 10.15 1.57 -13.72
CA VAL A 225 10.79 2.53 -12.80
C VAL A 225 11.27 3.79 -13.51
N LEU A 226 11.95 3.66 -14.66
CA LEU A 226 12.42 4.83 -15.42
C LEU A 226 11.24 5.65 -15.98
N GLY A 227 10.24 4.98 -16.55
CA GLY A 227 9.03 5.62 -17.05
C GLY A 227 8.27 6.34 -15.93
N ALA A 228 8.13 5.70 -14.77
CA ALA A 228 7.52 6.28 -13.59
C ALA A 228 8.26 7.53 -13.09
N PHE A 229 9.60 7.52 -13.11
CA PHE A 229 10.39 8.68 -12.74
C PHE A 229 10.14 9.86 -13.69
N VAL A 230 10.11 9.62 -15.01
CA VAL A 230 9.81 10.66 -16.01
C VAL A 230 8.40 11.21 -15.81
N ILE A 231 7.41 10.33 -15.62
CA ILE A 231 6.01 10.71 -15.33
C ILE A 231 5.94 11.54 -14.04
N ALA A 232 6.67 11.15 -13.00
CA ALA A 232 6.67 11.84 -11.72
C ALA A 232 7.26 13.24 -11.81
N VAL A 233 8.37 13.42 -12.54
CA VAL A 233 8.98 14.73 -12.77
C VAL A 233 8.04 15.62 -13.59
N ALA A 234 7.48 15.10 -14.68
CA ALA A 234 6.55 15.84 -15.53
C ALA A 234 5.28 16.25 -14.78
N TYR A 235 4.67 15.32 -14.04
CA TYR A 235 3.48 15.58 -13.23
C TYR A 235 3.75 16.59 -12.13
N SER A 236 4.88 16.47 -11.42
CA SER A 236 5.25 17.43 -10.37
C SER A 236 5.43 18.83 -10.93
N PHE A 237 6.06 18.97 -12.10
CA PHE A 237 6.19 20.26 -12.77
C PHE A 237 4.83 20.87 -13.14
N ILE A 238 3.91 20.07 -13.69
CA ILE A 238 2.54 20.51 -14.00
C ILE A 238 1.79 20.89 -12.72
N TYR A 239 1.89 20.09 -11.67
CA TYR A 239 1.25 20.31 -10.38
C TYR A 239 1.66 21.67 -9.79
N PHE A 240 2.96 21.98 -9.72
CA PHE A 240 3.43 23.26 -9.20
C PHE A 240 3.11 24.45 -10.12
N ARG A 241 3.10 24.25 -11.44
CA ARG A 241 2.77 25.32 -12.39
C ARG A 241 1.29 25.69 -12.37
N VAL A 242 0.40 24.71 -12.22
CA VAL A 242 -1.05 24.90 -12.40
C VAL A 242 -1.77 24.82 -11.06
N ILE A 243 -1.67 23.69 -10.37
CA ILE A 243 -2.49 23.39 -9.19
C ILE A 243 -2.04 24.21 -7.99
N GLU A 244 -0.73 24.33 -7.76
CA GLU A 244 -0.23 25.15 -6.65
C GLU A 244 -0.57 26.63 -6.82
N ARG A 245 -0.58 27.16 -8.05
CA ARG A 245 -1.00 28.56 -8.29
C ARG A 245 -2.48 28.80 -8.02
N ILE A 246 -3.33 27.79 -8.20
CA ILE A 246 -4.78 27.90 -7.97
C ILE A 246 -5.10 27.77 -6.47
N PHE A 247 -4.48 26.81 -5.78
CA PHE A 247 -4.81 26.49 -4.38
C PHE A 247 -3.83 27.05 -3.35
N GLY A 248 -2.68 27.57 -3.78
CA GLY A 248 -1.62 28.09 -2.91
C GLY A 248 -1.68 29.59 -2.64
N ASN A 249 -2.68 30.31 -3.16
CA ASN A 249 -2.90 31.72 -2.85
C ASN A 249 -3.70 31.87 -1.54
N TRP A 250 -3.10 31.50 -0.42
CA TRP A 250 -3.55 31.86 0.93
C TRP A 250 -2.38 32.49 1.68
#